data_AF-A0A6H1ZCJ8-F1
#
_entry.id   AF-A0A6H1ZCJ8-F1
#
_cell.length_a   1.000
_cell.length_b   1.000
_cell.length_c   1.000
_cell.angle_alpha   90.00
_cell.angle_beta   90.00
_cell.angle_gamma   90.00
#
_symmetry.space_group_name_H-M   'P 1'
#
loop_
_entity.id
_entity.type
_entity.pdbx_description
1 polymer ?
#
loop_
_entity_poly.entity_id
_entity_poly.type
_entity_poly.pdbx_seq_one_letter_code
_entity_poly.pdbx_strand_id
1 'polypeptide(L)' 'MWALRMENKRPGLTPYLVHEHGYPVVFRTRQQARDYANKRFAKFKRGSYLREWPHLWRMPKPVKVKVVVDDGT' A
#
# COMPACT_ATOMS: atom_id res chain seq x y z
N MET A 1 -1.49 0.16 14.60
CA MET A 1 -1.58 1.20 13.56
C MET A 1 -2.12 0.59 12.27
N TRP A 2 -2.35 1.40 11.24
CA TRP A 2 -2.75 0.95 9.91
C TRP A 2 -1.69 1.34 8.90
N ALA A 3 -1.44 0.49 7.92
CA ALA A 3 -0.57 0.78 6.79
C ALA A 3 -1.30 0.46 5.49
N LEU A 4 -0.68 0.77 4.36
CA LEU A 4 -1.17 0.37 3.05
C LEU A 4 -0.32 -0.77 2.49
N ARG A 5 -0.96 -1.89 2.16
CA ARG A 5 -0.34 -2.99 1.46
C ARG A 5 -0.64 -2.89 -0.02
N MET A 6 0.41 -2.81 -0.84
CA MET A 6 0.31 -2.92 -2.28
C MET A 6 0.24 -4.40 -2.65
N GLU A 7 -0.80 -4.76 -3.40
CA GLU A 7 -0.90 -6.09 -4.01
C GLU A 7 -0.39 -6.01 -5.43
N ASN A 8 0.54 -6.90 -5.77
CA ASN A 8 1.01 -7.09 -7.13
C ASN A 8 0.65 -8.52 -7.56
N LYS A 9 -0.01 -8.67 -8.71
CA LYS A 9 -0.36 -9.99 -9.26
C LYS A 9 0.67 -10.50 -10.27
N ARG A 10 1.76 -9.78 -10.49
CA ARG A 10 2.86 -10.25 -11.33
C ARG A 10 3.57 -11.43 -10.66
N PRO A 11 3.80 -12.55 -11.38
CA PRO A 11 4.56 -13.68 -10.84
C PRO A 11 5.93 -13.24 -10.33
N GLY A 12 6.32 -13.74 -9.14
CA GLY A 12 7.62 -13.45 -8.52
C GLY A 12 7.69 -12.18 -7.68
N LEU A 13 6.63 -11.36 -7.60
CA LEU A 13 6.60 -10.19 -6.73
C LEU A 13 5.78 -10.45 -5.47
N THR A 14 6.39 -10.22 -4.31
CA THR A 14 5.72 -10.28 -3.02
C THR A 14 4.92 -8.98 -2.76
N PRO A 15 3.79 -9.06 -2.04
CA PRO A 15 3.12 -7.89 -1.51
C PRO A 15 4.07 -7.10 -0.60
N TYR A 16 4.01 -5.77 -0.66
CA TYR A 16 4.87 -4.89 0.12
C TYR A 16 4.06 -3.73 0.72
N LEU A 17 4.61 -3.09 1.76
CA LEU A 17 4.01 -1.89 2.34
C LEU A 17 4.34 -0.67 1.49
N VAL A 18 3.39 0.26 1.37
CA VAL A 18 3.62 1.54 0.72
C VAL A 18 4.57 2.37 1.58
N HIS A 19 5.63 2.89 0.95
CA HIS A 19 6.60 3.78 1.57
C HIS A 19 6.55 5.17 0.93
N GLU A 20 6.86 6.19 1.73
CA GLU A 20 7.00 7.57 1.30
C GLU A 20 8.26 8.15 1.97
N HIS A 21 9.15 8.75 1.18
CA HIS A 21 10.47 9.22 1.66
C HIS A 21 11.30 8.16 2.42
N GLY A 22 11.18 6.89 2.03
CA GLY A 22 11.91 5.79 2.68
C GLY A 22 11.23 5.19 3.92
N TYR A 23 10.10 5.75 4.37
CA TYR A 23 9.40 5.26 5.57
C TYR A 23 8.05 4.64 5.22
N PRO A 24 7.63 3.56 5.91
CA PRO A 24 6.31 2.98 5.70
C PRO A 24 5.23 3.98 6.10
N VAL A 25 4.25 4.17 5.22
CA VAL A 25 3.16 5.11 5.48
C VAL A 25 2.19 4.47 6.48
N VAL A 26 2.13 5.06 7.68
CA VAL A 26 1.31 4.57 8.79
C VAL A 26 0.25 5.59 9.21
N PHE A 27 -0.90 5.08 9.63
CA PHE A 27 -2.09 5.84 9.99
C PHE A 27 -2.63 5.38 11.33
N ARG A 28 -3.28 6.28 12.07
CA ARG A 28 -3.93 5.96 13.34
C ARG A 28 -5.20 5.14 13.11
N THR A 29 -5.97 5.48 12.09
CA THR A 29 -7.25 4.81 11.79
C THR A 29 -7.25 4.14 10.41
N ARG A 30 -8.12 3.13 10.26
CA ARG A 30 -8.37 2.47 8.96
C ARG A 30 -8.89 3.46 7.92
N GLN A 31 -9.73 4.40 8.37
CA GLN A 31 -10.35 5.39 7.50
C GLN A 31 -9.30 6.33 6.90
N GLN A 32 -8.35 6.83 7.71
CA GLN A 32 -7.23 7.64 7.23
C GLN A 32 -6.40 6.91 6.16
N ALA A 33 -6.10 5.62 6.38
CA ALA A 33 -5.40 4.82 5.38
C ALA A 33 -6.20 4.70 4.07
N ARG A 34 -7.52 4.48 4.16
CA ARG A 34 -8.41 4.39 3.00
C ARG A 34 -8.49 5.72 2.24
N ASP A 35 -8.58 6.83 2.95
CA ASP A 35 -8.67 8.17 2.34
C ASP A 35 -7.37 8.56 1.65
N TYR A 36 -6.23 8.27 2.29
CA TYR A 36 -4.92 8.42 1.64
C TYR A 36 -4.83 7.53 0.39
N ALA A 37 -5.23 6.26 0.47
CA ALA A 37 -5.21 5.37 -0.68
C ALA A 37 -6.07 5.90 -1.84
N ASN A 38 -7.26 6.41 -1.53
CA ASN A 38 -8.17 7.02 -2.48
C ASN A 38 -7.60 8.27 -3.14
N LYS A 39 -6.95 9.15 -2.38
CA LYS A 39 -6.34 10.39 -2.87
C LYS A 39 -5.09 10.09 -3.71
N ARG A 40 -4.16 9.29 -3.17
CA ARG A 40 -2.84 9.05 -3.77
C ARG A 40 -2.88 8.10 -4.97
N PHE A 41 -3.74 7.08 -4.92
CA PHE A 41 -3.83 6.03 -5.94
C PHE A 41 -5.13 6.07 -6.73
N ALA A 42 -5.81 7.23 -6.76
CA ALA A 42 -7.03 7.46 -7.55
C ALA A 42 -6.89 6.99 -9.01
N LYS A 43 -5.70 7.14 -9.60
CA LYS A 43 -5.38 6.70 -10.96
C LYS A 43 -5.58 5.20 -11.20
N PHE A 44 -5.48 4.36 -10.16
CA PHE A 44 -5.75 2.93 -10.28
C PHE A 44 -7.26 2.61 -10.36
N LYS A 45 -8.16 3.56 -10.03
CA LYS A 45 -9.61 3.36 -10.18
C LYS A 45 -10.08 3.47 -11.62
N ARG A 46 -9.50 4.38 -12.40
CA ARG A 46 -9.93 4.73 -13.77
C ARG A 46 -9.34 3.81 -14.86
N GLY A 47 -9.04 2.54 -14.54
CA GLY A 47 -8.22 1.63 -15.37
C GLY A 47 -8.62 1.55 -16.85
N SER A 48 -7.65 1.38 -17.74
CA SER A 48 -7.41 0.04 -18.33
C SER A 48 -5.95 -0.44 -18.18
N TYR A 49 -4.96 0.34 -18.63
CA TYR A 49 -3.58 -0.16 -18.78
C TYR A 49 -2.86 -0.58 -17.47
N LEU A 50 -3.09 0.13 -16.36
CA LEU A 50 -2.38 -0.16 -15.10
C LEU A 50 -2.83 -1.45 -14.43
N ARG A 51 -4.04 -1.92 -14.73
CA ARG A 51 -4.63 -3.15 -14.17
C ARG A 51 -4.37 -4.37 -15.04
N GLU A 52 -3.88 -4.13 -16.25
CA GLU A 52 -3.57 -5.13 -17.26
C GLU A 52 -2.09 -5.51 -17.21
N TRP A 53 -1.75 -6.57 -17.92
CA TRP A 53 -0.36 -6.98 -18.10
C TRP A 53 0.40 -5.88 -18.84
N PRO A 54 1.66 -5.53 -18.47
CA PRO A 54 2.57 -6.21 -17.54
C PRO A 54 2.48 -5.71 -16.08
N HIS A 55 1.67 -4.69 -15.80
CA HIS A 55 1.69 -3.99 -14.52
C HIS A 55 0.86 -4.70 -13.44
N LEU A 56 -0.39 -5.06 -13.76
CA LEU A 56 -1.32 -5.75 -12.87
C LEU A 56 -1.51 -5.06 -11.51
N TRP A 57 -1.37 -3.73 -11.46
CA TRP A 57 -1.45 -2.96 -10.23
C TRP A 57 -2.88 -2.88 -9.71
N ARG A 58 -3.00 -2.99 -8.39
CA ARG A 58 -4.26 -2.89 -7.67
C ARG A 58 -4.23 -1.75 -6.67
N MET A 59 -5.41 -1.37 -6.22
CA MET A 59 -5.53 -0.38 -5.17
C MET A 59 -4.91 -0.93 -3.88
N PRO A 60 -4.03 -0.17 -3.19
CA PRO A 60 -3.50 -0.60 -1.91
C PRO A 60 -4.60 -0.82 -0.90
N LYS A 61 -4.47 -1.86 -0.08
CA LYS A 61 -5.45 -2.21 0.95
C LYS A 61 -4.96 -1.75 2.33
N PRO A 62 -5.82 -1.13 3.15
CA PRO A 62 -5.52 -0.90 4.56
C PRO A 62 -5.30 -2.22 5.29
N VAL A 63 -4.14 -2.36 5.93
CA VAL A 63 -3.80 -3.51 6.76
C VAL A 63 -3.44 -3.05 8.17
N LYS A 64 -3.82 -3.83 9.19
CA LYS A 64 -3.48 -3.55 10.58
C LYS A 64 -2.04 -4.00 10.84
N VAL A 65 -1.22 -3.12 11.41
CA VAL A 65 0.20 -3.37 11.67
C VAL A 65 0.54 -3.09 13.14
N LYS A 66 1.50 -3.87 13.67
CA LYS A 66 2.19 -3.61 14.93
C LYS A 66 3.53 -2.97 14.58
N VAL A 67 3.86 -1.85 15.22
CA VAL A 67 5.19 -1.24 15.12
C VAL A 67 5.96 -1.66 16.36
N VAL A 68 7.15 -2.18 16.12
CA VAL A 68 8.11 -2.57 17.15
C VAL A 68 9.33 -1.71 16.89
N VAL A 69 9.76 -0.98 17.92
CA VAL A 69 11.06 -0.32 17.92
C VAL A 69 12.03 -1.39 18.40
N ASP A 70 13.03 -1.68 17.59
CA ASP A 70 14.13 -2.55 17.98
C ASP A 70 15.28 -1.63 18.35
N ASP A 71 15.63 -1.62 19.63
CA ASP A 71 16.69 -0.75 20.17
C ASP A 71 18.09 -1.35 19.96
N GLY A 72 18.21 -2.43 19.17
CA GLY A 72 19.47 -2.93 18.62
C GLY A 72 20.55 -3.20 19.66
N THR A 73 20.18 -3.86 20.76
CA THR A 73 21.13 -4.29 21.82
C THR A 73 21.88 -5.56 21.43
#